data_AF-A0A178K6S3-F1
#
_entry.id   AF-A0A178K6S3-F1
#
_cell.length_a   1.000
_cell.length_b   1.000
_cell.length_c   1.000
_cell.angle_alpha   90.00
_cell.angle_beta   90.00
_cell.angle_gamma   90.00
#
_symmetry.space_group_name_H-M   'P 1'
#
loop_
_entity.id
_entity.type
_entity.pdbx_description
1 polymer ?
#
loop_
_entity_poly.entity_id
_entity_poly.type
_entity_poly.pdbx_seq_one_letter_code
_entity_poly.pdbx_strand_id
1 'polypeptide(L)'
;MNRFHLPSQLSSDLELELQHIYLEVNAERYHYLPQFFEAYYCHRHNLVTKQGKVDWEAIFDFAPRSQAARGVSQRKELVREWLLPTSVVVGQLKALVRDEELSLTNIQAVLDCALQYVILTRGEAQALKQKGLQTTMPASYYQPSHQDYQKSTARFDKVNIHIDGV
;
A
#
# COMPACT_ATOMS: atom_id res chain seq x y z
N MET A 1 -35.47 6.27 -13.60
CA MET A 1 -34.22 6.61 -14.32
C MET A 1 -33.11 6.77 -13.28
N ASN A 2 -32.45 5.68 -12.89
CA ASN A 2 -31.29 5.75 -11.99
C ASN A 2 -30.03 5.65 -12.85
N ARG A 3 -29.26 6.73 -12.89
CA ARG A 3 -27.96 6.79 -13.56
C ARG A 3 -26.98 5.92 -12.78
N PHE A 4 -26.51 4.86 -13.41
CA PHE A 4 -25.27 4.20 -13.03
C PHE A 4 -24.14 5.25 -13.13
N HIS A 5 -23.55 5.59 -11.99
CA HIS A 5 -22.34 6.41 -11.93
C HIS A 5 -21.17 5.46 -12.21
N LEU A 6 -20.72 5.41 -13.46
CA LEU A 6 -19.39 4.89 -13.79
C LEU A 6 -18.36 5.77 -13.06
N PRO A 7 -17.32 5.21 -12.41
CA PRO A 7 -16.28 6.03 -11.83
C PRO A 7 -15.64 6.88 -12.93
N SER A 8 -15.53 8.16 -12.59
CA SER A 8 -14.90 9.23 -13.35
C SER A 8 -13.55 8.83 -13.92
N GLN A 9 -13.21 9.39 -15.09
CA GLN A 9 -11.86 9.43 -15.65
C GLN A 9 -10.82 9.64 -14.53
N LEU A 10 -9.75 8.85 -14.54
CA LEU A 10 -8.61 9.04 -13.64
C LEU A 10 -8.08 10.47 -13.83
N SER A 11 -7.55 11.09 -12.77
CA SER A 11 -6.84 12.37 -12.96
C SER A 11 -5.62 12.13 -13.85
N SER A 12 -5.23 13.14 -14.64
CA SER A 12 -4.08 13.03 -15.55
C SER A 12 -2.83 12.55 -14.83
N ASP A 13 -2.62 13.00 -13.59
CA ASP A 13 -1.45 12.62 -12.80
C ASP A 13 -1.51 11.15 -12.37
N LEU A 14 -2.68 10.64 -12.00
CA LEU A 14 -2.86 9.23 -11.62
C LEU A 14 -2.62 8.30 -12.83
N GLU A 15 -3.08 8.70 -14.01
CA GLU A 15 -2.79 7.98 -15.27
C GLU A 15 -1.30 7.98 -15.59
N LEU A 16 -0.61 9.11 -15.39
CA LEU A 16 0.84 9.21 -15.61
C LEU A 16 1.61 8.29 -14.66
N GLU A 17 1.27 8.25 -13.37
CA GLU A 17 1.94 7.34 -12.43
C GLU A 17 1.68 5.87 -12.76
N LEU A 18 0.46 5.54 -13.18
CA LEU A 18 0.12 4.19 -13.63
C LEU A 18 0.93 3.78 -14.88
N GLN A 19 1.14 4.71 -15.82
CA GLN A 19 1.99 4.50 -16.99
C GLN A 19 3.46 4.32 -16.61
N HIS A 20 4.00 5.11 -15.67
CA HIS A 20 5.36 4.90 -15.15
C HIS A 20 5.51 3.50 -14.55
N ILE A 21 4.55 3.08 -13.71
CA ILE A 21 4.56 1.73 -13.13
C ILE A 21 4.52 0.67 -14.22
N TYR A 22 3.67 0.81 -15.23
CA TYR A 22 3.61 -0.11 -16.37
C TYR A 22 4.97 -0.23 -17.07
N LEU A 23 5.62 0.90 -17.38
CA LEU A 23 6.92 0.91 -18.06
C LEU A 23 8.00 0.19 -17.25
N GLU A 24 8.04 0.42 -15.94
CA GLU A 24 9.00 -0.24 -15.06
C GLU A 24 8.70 -1.73 -14.86
N VAL A 25 7.42 -2.14 -14.75
CA VAL A 25 7.04 -3.56 -14.65
C VAL A 25 7.33 -4.29 -15.96
N ASN A 26 6.97 -3.71 -17.10
CA ASN A 26 7.20 -4.29 -18.42
C ASN A 26 8.69 -4.46 -18.73
N ALA A 27 9.53 -3.56 -18.21
CA ALA A 27 10.98 -3.67 -18.32
C ALA A 27 11.64 -4.44 -17.16
N GLU A 28 10.84 -5.03 -16.27
CA GLU A 28 11.27 -5.79 -15.09
C GLU A 28 12.20 -5.02 -14.13
N ARG A 29 12.12 -3.68 -14.12
CA ARG A 29 12.93 -2.79 -13.28
C ARG A 29 12.26 -2.52 -11.93
N TYR A 30 11.93 -3.58 -11.21
CA TYR A 30 11.11 -3.53 -10.00
C TYR A 30 11.67 -2.67 -8.85
N HIS A 31 12.97 -2.38 -8.84
CA HIS A 31 13.62 -1.56 -7.81
C HIS A 31 13.25 -0.08 -7.87
N TYR A 32 12.76 0.42 -9.02
CA TYR A 32 12.27 1.79 -9.15
C TYR A 32 10.81 1.96 -8.70
N LEU A 33 10.04 0.88 -8.57
CA LEU A 33 8.61 0.93 -8.27
C LEU A 33 8.19 1.64 -6.97
N PRO A 34 8.93 1.54 -5.85
CA PRO A 34 8.47 2.10 -4.58
C PRO A 34 8.12 3.59 -4.66
N GLN A 35 8.89 4.38 -5.41
CA GLN A 35 8.65 5.83 -5.53
C GLN A 35 7.34 6.15 -6.26
N PHE A 36 6.97 5.32 -7.24
CA PHE A 36 5.74 5.48 -8.01
C PHE A 36 4.52 4.98 -7.23
N PHE A 37 4.67 3.97 -6.36
CA PHE A 37 3.59 3.51 -5.49
C PHE A 37 3.12 4.62 -4.53
N GLU A 38 4.05 5.38 -3.96
CA GLU A 38 3.69 6.49 -3.06
C GLU A 38 2.92 7.58 -3.81
N ALA A 39 3.40 7.97 -4.99
CA ALA A 39 2.74 8.97 -5.83
C ALA A 39 1.34 8.50 -6.24
N TYR A 40 1.24 7.28 -6.79
CA TYR A 40 -0.03 6.67 -7.18
C TYR A 40 -1.05 6.66 -6.04
N TYR A 41 -0.65 6.19 -4.84
CA TYR A 41 -1.53 6.17 -3.68
C TYR A 41 -2.06 7.57 -3.33
N CYS A 42 -1.19 8.58 -3.29
CA CYS A 42 -1.59 9.92 -2.91
C CYS A 42 -2.50 10.57 -3.94
N HIS A 43 -2.21 10.42 -5.24
CA HIS A 43 -3.09 10.92 -6.29
C HIS A 43 -4.46 10.24 -6.26
N ARG A 44 -4.52 8.92 -6.02
CA ARG A 44 -5.77 8.16 -5.89
C ARG A 44 -6.64 8.66 -4.73
N HIS A 45 -6.01 9.00 -3.60
CA HIS A 45 -6.71 9.43 -2.39
C HIS A 45 -6.84 10.95 -2.25
N ASN A 46 -6.49 11.71 -3.30
CA ASN A 46 -6.47 13.18 -3.29
C ASN A 46 -5.63 13.78 -2.13
N LEU A 47 -4.56 13.07 -1.74
CA LEU A 47 -3.57 13.49 -0.75
C LEU A 47 -2.47 14.28 -1.45
N VAL A 48 -2.86 15.39 -2.07
CA VAL A 48 -1.99 16.25 -2.85
C VAL A 48 -2.16 17.70 -2.40
N THR A 49 -1.07 18.45 -2.48
CA THR A 49 -1.08 19.89 -2.27
C THR A 49 -1.91 20.60 -3.34
N LYS A 50 -2.24 21.87 -3.13
CA LYS A 50 -2.90 22.72 -4.15
C LYS A 50 -2.14 22.80 -5.48
N GLN A 51 -0.85 22.46 -5.50
CA GLN A 51 0.01 22.44 -6.68
C GLN A 51 0.08 21.05 -7.34
N GLY A 52 -0.73 20.08 -6.91
CA GLY A 52 -0.73 18.71 -7.43
C GLY A 52 0.42 17.84 -6.93
N LYS A 53 1.30 18.36 -6.07
CA LYS A 53 2.40 17.57 -5.48
C LYS A 53 1.90 16.66 -4.37
N VAL A 54 2.44 15.47 -4.27
CA VAL A 54 2.20 14.48 -3.20
C VAL A 54 2.32 15.13 -1.81
N ASP A 55 1.29 14.98 -0.97
CA ASP A 55 1.28 15.45 0.42
C ASP A 55 1.39 14.26 1.40
N TRP A 56 2.61 14.03 1.88
CA TRP A 56 2.89 12.88 2.74
C TRP A 56 2.38 13.07 4.17
N GLU A 57 2.18 14.33 4.59
CA GLU A 57 1.66 14.63 5.92
C GLU A 57 0.17 14.30 6.00
N ALA A 58 -0.57 14.55 4.91
CA ALA A 58 -2.00 14.23 4.83
C ALA A 58 -2.29 12.72 5.03
N ILE A 59 -1.33 11.83 4.75
CA ILE A 59 -1.47 10.39 5.01
C ILE A 59 -1.71 10.11 6.50
N PHE A 60 -1.12 10.88 7.42
CA PHE A 60 -1.30 10.67 8.87
C PHE A 60 -2.73 10.91 9.35
N ASP A 61 -3.47 11.75 8.61
CA ASP A 61 -4.85 12.11 8.93
C ASP A 61 -5.85 11.24 8.16
N PHE A 62 -5.44 10.69 7.01
CA PHE A 62 -6.26 9.83 6.16
C PHE A 62 -6.19 8.34 6.52
N ALA A 63 -4.99 7.82 6.76
CA ALA A 63 -4.76 6.38 6.87
C ALA A 63 -5.25 5.80 8.21
N PRO A 64 -5.72 4.54 8.22
CA PRO A 64 -6.04 3.81 9.44
C PRO A 64 -4.90 3.82 10.45
N ARG A 65 -5.25 3.86 11.74
CA ARG A 65 -4.27 3.86 12.83
C ARG A 65 -4.28 2.52 13.55
N SER A 66 -3.14 2.17 14.16
CA SER A 66 -3.16 1.17 15.22
C SER A 66 -3.89 1.70 16.46
N GLN A 67 -4.39 0.80 17.30
CA GLN A 67 -5.02 1.18 18.56
C GLN A 67 -4.09 2.03 19.44
N ALA A 68 -2.79 1.71 19.48
CA ALA A 68 -1.80 2.49 20.24
C ALA A 68 -1.55 3.88 19.64
N ALA A 69 -1.60 4.02 18.30
CA ALA A 69 -1.37 5.28 17.60
C ALA A 69 -2.56 6.27 17.71
N ARG A 70 -3.76 5.82 18.11
CA ARG A 70 -4.95 6.68 18.26
C ARG A 70 -4.74 7.83 19.24
N GLY A 71 -4.12 7.56 20.39
CA GLY A 71 -3.92 8.54 21.46
C GLY A 71 -2.71 9.45 21.27
N VAL A 72 -1.92 9.24 20.21
CA VAL A 72 -0.67 9.97 19.98
C VAL A 72 -0.94 11.19 19.11
N SER A 73 -0.86 12.38 19.74
CA SER A 73 -0.99 13.66 19.06
C SER A 73 0.32 14.13 18.42
N GLN A 74 1.47 13.69 18.94
CA GLN A 74 2.77 14.08 18.44
C GLN A 74 3.14 13.30 17.17
N ARG A 75 2.96 13.91 15.99
CA ARG A 75 3.27 13.28 14.69
C ARG A 75 4.68 12.67 14.61
N LYS A 76 5.68 13.30 15.24
CA LYS A 76 7.06 12.78 15.27
C LYS A 76 7.18 11.40 15.91
N GLU A 77 6.23 10.97 16.73
CA GLU A 77 6.18 9.66 17.39
C GLU A 77 5.44 8.61 16.56
N LEU A 78 4.86 9.03 15.44
CA LEU A 78 4.14 8.20 14.50
C LEU A 78 4.99 7.92 13.26
N VAL A 79 4.68 6.82 12.59
CA VAL A 79 5.22 6.47 11.28
C VAL A 79 4.11 5.96 10.38
N ARG A 80 4.26 6.25 9.08
CA ARG A 80 3.47 5.61 8.01
C ARG A 80 4.17 4.32 7.60
N GLU A 81 3.44 3.24 7.51
CA GLU A 81 3.92 1.92 7.10
C GLU A 81 2.93 1.35 6.09
N TRP A 82 3.39 0.60 5.09
CA TRP A 82 2.47 -0.04 4.17
C TRP A 82 1.69 -1.14 4.89
N LEU A 83 0.49 -1.48 4.50
CA LEU A 83 -0.19 -2.63 5.07
C LEU A 83 0.50 -3.92 4.57
N LEU A 84 0.59 -4.06 3.25
CA LEU A 84 1.39 -5.09 2.60
C LEU A 84 2.81 -4.57 2.31
N PRO A 85 3.87 -5.33 2.64
CA PRO A 85 5.22 -4.98 2.24
C PRO A 85 5.34 -4.84 0.72
N THR A 86 6.19 -3.91 0.27
CA THR A 86 6.46 -3.68 -1.17
C THR A 86 6.82 -4.96 -1.92
N SER A 87 7.53 -5.89 -1.27
CA SER A 87 7.91 -7.19 -1.84
C SER A 87 6.71 -8.03 -2.28
N VAL A 88 5.59 -7.96 -1.55
CA VAL A 88 4.34 -8.65 -1.91
C VAL A 88 3.72 -8.02 -3.14
N VAL A 89 3.60 -6.68 -3.17
CA VAL A 89 3.04 -5.94 -4.30
C VAL A 89 3.85 -6.19 -5.56
N VAL A 90 5.18 -6.12 -5.47
CA VAL A 90 6.08 -6.47 -6.57
C VAL A 90 5.90 -7.93 -7.01
N GLY A 91 5.71 -8.86 -6.08
CA GLY A 91 5.40 -10.25 -6.40
C GLY A 91 4.09 -10.41 -7.19
N GLN A 92 3.05 -9.65 -6.84
CA GLN A 92 1.79 -9.63 -7.58
C GLN A 92 1.98 -9.07 -9.00
N LEU A 93 2.75 -7.99 -9.15
CA LEU A 93 3.05 -7.42 -10.47
C LEU A 93 3.90 -8.36 -11.34
N LYS A 94 4.85 -9.09 -10.74
CA LYS A 94 5.61 -10.15 -11.42
C LYS A 94 4.72 -11.28 -11.92
N ALA A 95 3.68 -11.64 -11.16
CA ALA A 95 2.73 -12.66 -11.60
C ALA A 95 1.98 -12.22 -12.86
N LEU A 96 1.57 -10.95 -12.96
CA LEU A 96 0.95 -10.42 -14.19
C LEU A 96 1.85 -10.55 -15.42
N VAL A 97 3.16 -10.28 -15.27
CA VAL A 97 4.12 -10.46 -16.38
C VAL A 97 4.25 -11.94 -16.75
N ARG A 98 4.44 -12.81 -15.75
CA ARG A 98 4.60 -14.26 -15.95
C ARG A 98 3.38 -14.88 -16.63
N ASP A 99 2.18 -14.43 -16.26
CA ASP A 99 0.92 -14.99 -16.72
C ASP A 99 0.42 -14.30 -18.02
N GLU A 100 1.23 -13.41 -18.62
CA GLU A 100 0.91 -12.63 -19.83
C GLU A 100 -0.34 -11.73 -19.68
N GLU A 101 -0.64 -11.30 -18.45
CA GLU A 101 -1.79 -10.48 -18.08
C GLU A 101 -1.42 -9.01 -17.84
N LEU A 102 -0.21 -8.58 -18.23
CA LEU A 102 0.24 -7.21 -17.99
C LEU A 102 -0.59 -6.20 -18.78
N SER A 103 -1.38 -5.41 -18.06
CA SER A 103 -2.15 -4.29 -18.61
C SER A 103 -2.27 -3.17 -17.57
N LEU A 104 -2.52 -1.94 -18.01
CA LEU A 104 -2.78 -0.81 -17.11
C LEU A 104 -3.94 -1.13 -16.14
N THR A 105 -5.01 -1.74 -16.65
CA THR A 105 -6.17 -2.14 -15.84
C THR A 105 -5.81 -3.16 -14.76
N ASN A 106 -5.04 -4.20 -15.10
CA ASN A 106 -4.66 -5.23 -14.13
C ASN A 106 -3.65 -4.70 -13.10
N ILE A 107 -2.70 -3.85 -13.53
CA ILE A 107 -1.83 -3.13 -12.59
C ILE A 107 -2.67 -2.30 -11.63
N GLN A 108 -3.59 -1.48 -12.15
CA GLN A 108 -4.45 -0.62 -11.35
C GLN A 108 -5.21 -1.45 -10.30
N ALA A 109 -5.80 -2.57 -10.70
CA ALA A 109 -6.51 -3.48 -9.79
C ALA A 109 -5.60 -4.02 -8.67
N VAL A 110 -4.37 -4.42 -8.98
CA VAL A 110 -3.38 -4.85 -7.99
C VAL A 110 -3.05 -3.72 -7.02
N LEU A 111 -2.68 -2.54 -7.53
CA LEU A 111 -2.30 -1.40 -6.71
C LEU A 111 -3.46 -0.94 -5.83
N ASP A 112 -4.67 -0.92 -6.37
CA ASP A 112 -5.87 -0.46 -5.70
C ASP A 112 -6.24 -1.32 -4.48
N CYS A 113 -5.98 -2.63 -4.58
CA CYS A 113 -6.17 -3.57 -3.49
C CYS A 113 -4.99 -3.58 -2.51
N ALA A 114 -3.76 -3.45 -3.01
CA ALA A 114 -2.56 -3.74 -2.23
C ALA A 114 -1.94 -2.51 -1.54
N LEU A 115 -2.04 -1.33 -2.14
CA LEU A 115 -1.46 -0.09 -1.61
C LEU A 115 -2.42 0.53 -0.60
N GLN A 116 -2.19 0.23 0.67
CA GLN A 116 -2.86 0.84 1.81
C GLN A 116 -1.81 1.23 2.83
N TYR A 117 -1.86 2.44 3.36
CA TYR A 117 -1.02 2.82 4.50
C TYR A 117 -1.71 2.50 5.82
N VAL A 118 -0.89 2.35 6.85
CA VAL A 118 -1.29 2.29 8.25
C VAL A 118 -0.35 3.18 9.07
N ILE A 119 -0.92 3.85 10.07
CA ILE A 119 -0.18 4.69 11.00
C ILE A 119 0.09 3.92 12.28
N LEU A 120 1.37 3.79 12.61
CA LEU A 120 1.87 3.12 13.79
C LEU A 120 2.61 4.09 14.70
N THR A 121 2.77 3.72 15.96
CA THR A 121 3.81 4.33 16.80
C THR A 121 5.20 3.88 16.35
N ARG A 122 6.24 4.66 16.69
CA ARG A 122 7.64 4.23 16.47
C ARG A 122 7.99 2.92 17.18
N GLY A 123 7.40 2.68 18.36
CA GLY A 123 7.62 1.45 19.12
C GLY A 123 7.09 0.22 18.37
N GLU A 124 5.89 0.32 17.81
CA GLU A 124 5.29 -0.74 17.00
C GLU A 124 6.09 -1.03 15.72
N ALA A 125 6.52 0.02 15.01
CA ALA A 125 7.37 -0.15 13.83
C ALA A 125 8.73 -0.79 14.17
N GLN A 126 9.31 -0.43 15.32
CA GLN A 126 10.53 -1.07 15.80
C GLN A 126 10.31 -2.55 16.16
N ALA A 127 9.15 -2.92 16.70
CA ALA A 127 8.81 -4.31 16.99
C ALA A 127 8.72 -5.16 15.70
N LEU A 128 8.09 -4.63 14.64
CA LEU A 128 8.08 -5.27 13.31
C LEU A 128 9.50 -5.48 12.79
N LYS A 129 10.34 -4.45 12.87
CA LYS A 129 11.73 -4.51 12.43
C LYS A 129 12.54 -5.57 13.19
N GLN A 130 12.41 -5.64 14.51
CA GLN A 130 13.09 -6.62 15.35
C GLN A 130 12.69 -8.06 15.04
N LYS A 131 11.47 -8.28 14.53
CA LYS A 131 11.00 -9.60 14.07
C LYS A 131 11.29 -9.88 12.60
N GLY A 132 11.96 -8.98 11.88
CA GLY A 132 12.20 -9.12 10.44
C GLY A 132 10.94 -8.95 9.57
N LEU A 133 9.85 -8.45 10.15
CA LEU A 133 8.53 -8.33 9.52
C LEU A 133 8.27 -6.93 8.93
N GLN A 134 9.25 -6.03 8.97
CA GLN A 134 9.10 -4.69 8.39
C GLN A 134 8.97 -4.73 6.86
N THR A 135 9.72 -5.60 6.19
CA THR A 135 9.80 -5.67 4.72
C THR A 135 9.28 -6.99 4.15
N THR A 136 8.75 -7.87 4.98
CA THR A 136 8.29 -9.21 4.60
C THR A 136 7.00 -9.60 5.33
N MET A 137 6.22 -10.48 4.71
CA MET A 137 5.10 -11.16 5.39
C MET A 137 5.61 -12.42 6.11
N PRO A 138 4.95 -12.85 7.19
CA PRO A 138 5.25 -14.13 7.82
C PRO A 138 5.00 -15.27 6.83
N ALA A 139 5.71 -16.40 6.97
CA ALA A 139 5.57 -17.55 6.08
C ALA A 139 4.11 -18.06 5.98
N SER A 140 3.36 -17.97 7.08
CA SER A 140 1.95 -18.34 7.16
C SER A 140 1.05 -17.58 6.18
N TYR A 141 1.44 -16.37 5.76
CA TYR A 141 0.73 -15.60 4.73
C TYR A 141 0.64 -16.32 3.39
N TYR A 142 1.61 -17.17 3.08
CA TYR A 142 1.71 -17.87 1.79
C TYR A 142 1.15 -19.30 1.84
N GLN A 143 0.59 -19.74 2.97
CA GLN A 143 0.17 -21.13 3.19
C GLN A 143 -1.37 -21.26 3.10
N PRO A 144 -1.94 -21.87 2.03
CA PRO A 144 -3.40 -21.92 1.81
C PRO A 144 -4.22 -22.51 2.95
N SER A 145 -3.64 -23.40 3.76
CA SER A 145 -4.30 -24.05 4.89
C SER A 145 -4.18 -23.28 6.22
N HIS A 146 -3.40 -22.20 6.28
CA HIS A 146 -3.21 -21.42 7.50
C HIS A 146 -4.24 -20.29 7.57
N GLN A 147 -4.72 -19.96 8.78
CA GLN A 147 -5.63 -18.83 9.02
C GLN A 147 -5.06 -17.45 8.61
N ASP A 148 -3.75 -17.36 8.33
CA ASP A 148 -3.08 -16.12 7.97
C ASP A 148 -2.97 -16.01 6.43
N TYR A 149 -3.45 -17.00 5.68
CA TYR A 149 -3.32 -17.06 4.23
C TYR A 149 -3.88 -15.79 3.58
N GLN A 150 -3.03 -15.07 2.86
CA GLN A 150 -3.35 -13.80 2.21
C GLN A 150 -3.92 -12.72 3.14
N LYS A 151 -3.80 -12.88 4.48
CA LYS A 151 -4.25 -11.89 5.45
C LYS A 151 -3.29 -10.72 5.51
N SER A 152 -3.71 -9.56 5.03
CA SER A 152 -2.88 -8.35 4.96
C SER A 152 -2.37 -7.88 6.33
N THR A 153 -3.12 -8.14 7.40
CA THR A 153 -2.72 -7.79 8.77
C THR A 153 -1.77 -8.79 9.44
N ALA A 154 -1.47 -9.94 8.81
CA ALA A 154 -0.80 -11.06 9.48
C ALA A 154 0.54 -10.67 10.13
N ARG A 155 1.32 -9.78 9.51
CA ARG A 155 2.61 -9.33 10.06
C ARG A 155 2.46 -8.49 11.33
N PHE A 156 1.39 -7.73 11.44
CA PHE A 156 1.05 -6.92 12.61
C PHE A 156 0.54 -7.81 13.75
N ASP A 157 -0.28 -8.80 13.43
CA ASP A 157 -0.79 -9.78 14.40
C ASP A 157 0.35 -10.54 15.10
N LYS A 158 1.43 -10.89 14.38
CA LYS A 158 2.61 -11.57 14.96
C LYS A 158 3.35 -10.76 16.03
N VAL A 159 3.12 -9.45 16.10
CA VAL A 159 3.69 -8.54 17.11
C VAL A 159 2.61 -7.84 17.93
N ASN A 160 1.39 -8.37 17.95
CA ASN A 160 0.23 -7.87 18.70
C ASN A 160 -0.16 -6.41 18.39
N ILE A 161 0.10 -5.97 17.16
CA ILE A 161 -0.33 -4.66 16.67
C ILE A 161 -1.73 -4.82 16.08
N HIS A 162 -2.70 -4.08 16.64
CA HIS A 162 -4.09 -4.12 16.19
C HIS A 162 -4.38 -2.88 15.35
N ILE A 163 -4.73 -3.08 14.08
CA ILE A 163 -5.06 -2.00 13.14
C ILE A 163 -6.58 -1.83 13.08
N ASP A 164 -7.05 -0.60 13.15
CA ASP A 164 -8.47 -0.31 13.16
C ASP A 164 -9.01 -0.12 11.74
N GLY A 165 -10.19 -0.67 11.44
CA GLY A 165 -10.87 -0.41 10.16
C GLY A 165 -10.22 -1.08 8.95
N VAL A 166 -9.46 -2.16 9.18
CA VAL A 166 -8.80 -2.99 8.17
C VAL A 166 -9.13 -4.46 8.42
#